data_AF-D2U2V3-F1
#
_entry.id   AF-D2U2V3-F1
#
_cell.length_a   1.000
_cell.length_b   1.000
_cell.length_c   1.000
_cell.angle_alpha   90.00
_cell.angle_beta   90.00
_cell.angle_gamma   90.00
#
_symmetry.space_group_name_H-M   'P 1'
#
loop_
_entity.id
_entity.type
_entity.pdbx_description
1 polymer ?
#
loop_
_entity_poly.entity_id
_entity_poly.type
_entity_poly.pdbx_seq_one_letter_code
_entity_poly.pdbx_strand_id
1 'polypeptide(L)' 'MMTIAEQLRQEGEKLGEQRGIEKGILKGRQEGIQLGEQKGEKNASVKIARQLLANGVDRAIVKMSTGLSDAEINALMD' A
#
# COMPACT_ATOMS: atom_id res chain seq x y z
N MET A 1 1.59 -48.31 15.86
CA MET A 1 1.42 -48.04 14.42
C MET A 1 0.29 -47.04 14.28
N MET A 2 0.46 -45.98 13.49
CA MET A 2 -0.64 -45.06 13.19
C MET A 2 -1.64 -45.72 12.24
N THR A 3 -2.90 -45.36 12.39
CA THR A 3 -3.99 -45.79 11.49
C THR A 3 -3.98 -44.95 10.21
N ILE A 4 -4.53 -45.49 9.13
CA ILE A 4 -4.70 -44.76 7.85
C ILE A 4 -5.50 -43.46 8.07
N ALA A 5 -6.49 -43.47 8.98
CA ALA A 5 -7.28 -42.30 9.32
C ALA A 5 -6.47 -41.21 10.06
N GLU A 6 -5.48 -41.59 10.88
CA GLU A 6 -4.55 -40.64 11.51
C GLU A 6 -3.57 -40.05 10.49
N GLN A 7 -3.08 -40.84 9.54
CA GLN A 7 -2.21 -40.36 8.47
C GLN A 7 -2.91 -39.32 7.60
N LEU A 8 -4.14 -39.61 7.15
CA LEU A 8 -4.92 -38.68 6.33
C LEU A 8 -5.23 -37.37 7.07
N ARG A 9 -5.50 -37.41 8.38
CA ARG A 9 -5.71 -36.21 9.18
C ARG A 9 -4.45 -35.36 9.28
N GLN A 10 -3.31 -35.98 9.59
CA GLN A 10 -2.03 -35.26 9.67
C GLN A 10 -1.62 -34.64 8.33
N GLU A 11 -1.85 -35.33 7.21
CA GLU A 11 -1.60 -34.78 5.87
C GLU A 11 -2.54 -33.60 5.57
N GLY A 12 -3.82 -33.72 5.93
CA GLY A 12 -4.80 -32.65 5.78
C GLY A 12 -4.44 -31.40 6.59
N GLU A 13 -3.99 -31.57 7.84
CA GLU A 13 -3.54 -30.48 8.70
C GLU A 13 -2.30 -29.78 8.12
N LYS A 14 -1.27 -30.55 7.72
CA LYS A 14 -0.05 -30.01 7.09
C LYS A 14 -0.37 -29.25 5.81
N LEU A 15 -1.23 -29.79 4.96
CA LEU A 15 -1.64 -29.14 3.72
C LEU A 15 -2.46 -27.86 4.02
N GLY A 16 -3.33 -27.90 5.03
CA GLY A 16 -4.09 -26.75 5.49
C GLY A 16 -3.19 -25.62 5.98
N GLU A 17 -2.20 -25.95 6.81
CA GLU A 17 -1.21 -25.00 7.33
C GLU A 17 -0.38 -24.39 6.19
N GLN A 18 0.15 -25.21 5.28
CA GLN A 18 0.94 -24.74 4.15
C GLN A 18 0.13 -23.79 3.25
N ARG A 19 -1.12 -24.15 2.92
CA ARG A 19 -2.02 -23.30 2.13
C ARG A 19 -2.39 -22.03 2.88
N GLY A 20 -2.54 -22.09 4.19
CA GLY A 20 -2.81 -20.93 5.05
C GLY A 20 -1.66 -19.92 5.00
N ILE A 21 -0.43 -20.40 5.18
CA ILE A 21 0.79 -19.58 5.12
C ILE A 21 0.95 -18.95 3.73
N GLU A 22 0.83 -19.74 2.67
CA GLU A 22 0.97 -19.25 1.29
C GLU A 22 -0.05 -18.14 0.98
N LYS A 23 -1.32 -18.37 1.32
CA LYS A 23 -2.39 -17.36 1.14
C LYS A 23 -2.12 -16.11 1.96
N GLY A 24 -1.67 -16.26 3.21
CA GLY A 24 -1.33 -15.15 4.08
C GLY A 24 -0.20 -14.28 3.50
N ILE A 25 0.87 -14.90 3.03
CA ILE A 25 2.00 -14.21 2.40
C ILE A 25 1.56 -13.47 1.13
N LEU A 26 0.80 -14.14 0.26
CA LEU A 26 0.30 -13.53 -0.99
C LEU A 26 -0.57 -12.31 -0.71
N LYS A 27 -1.54 -12.45 0.20
CA LYS A 27 -2.45 -11.35 0.57
C LYS A 27 -1.70 -10.20 1.21
N GLY A 28 -0.84 -10.48 2.20
CA GLY A 28 -0.04 -9.47 2.88
C GLY A 28 0.89 -8.71 1.94
N ARG A 29 1.53 -9.41 0.98
CA ARG A 29 2.37 -8.77 -0.05
C ARG A 29 1.55 -7.86 -0.96
N GLN A 30 0.39 -8.32 -1.42
CA GLN A 30 -0.48 -7.53 -2.30
C GLN A 30 -1.00 -6.26 -1.62
N GLU A 31 -1.48 -6.38 -0.38
CA GLU A 31 -1.95 -5.24 0.41
C GLU A 31 -0.80 -4.27 0.71
N GLY A 32 0.38 -4.80 1.06
CA GLY A 32 1.57 -3.99 1.32
C GLY A 32 2.03 -3.19 0.09
N ILE A 33 2.01 -3.80 -1.10
CA ILE A 33 2.35 -3.10 -2.35
C ILE A 33 1.34 -1.98 -2.63
N GLN A 34 0.04 -2.27 -2.58
CA GLN A 34 -0.99 -1.26 -2.86
C GLN A 34 -0.91 -0.07 -1.90
N LEU A 35 -0.76 -0.33 -0.59
CA LEU A 35 -0.62 0.72 0.40
C LEU A 35 0.66 1.53 0.19
N GLY A 36 1.75 0.84 -0.17
CA GLY A 36 3.04 1.46 -0.49
C GLY A 36 2.96 2.39 -1.71
N GLU A 37 2.33 1.94 -2.79
CA GLU A 37 2.13 2.72 -4.02
C GLU A 37 1.28 3.96 -3.74
N GLN A 38 0.12 3.80 -3.08
CA GLN A 38 -0.76 4.92 -2.76
C GLN A 38 -0.07 5.97 -1.88
N LYS A 39 0.65 5.51 -0.84
CA LYS A 39 1.40 6.40 0.05
C LYS A 39 2.55 7.08 -0.69
N GLY A 40 3.24 6.35 -1.57
CA GLY A 40 4.33 6.85 -2.39
C GLY A 40 3.86 7.95 -3.35
N GLU A 41 2.78 7.71 -4.09
CA GLU A 41 2.18 8.66 -5.02
C GLU A 41 1.73 9.94 -4.31
N LYS A 42 1.06 9.81 -3.16
CA LYS A 42 0.64 10.96 -2.35
C LYS A 42 1.84 11.76 -1.83
N ASN A 43 2.86 11.08 -1.32
CA ASN A 43 4.09 11.74 -0.85
C ASN A 43 4.83 12.45 -1.99
N ALA A 44 4.89 11.84 -3.18
CA ALA A 44 5.50 12.45 -4.35
C ALA A 44 4.75 13.73 -4.76
N SER A 45 3.41 13.66 -4.81
CA SER A 45 2.54 14.80 -5.13
C SER A 45 2.75 15.96 -4.15
N VAL A 46 2.82 15.68 -2.85
CA VAL A 46 3.12 16.67 -1.80
C VAL A 46 4.51 17.27 -1.97
N LYS A 47 5.53 16.45 -2.24
CA LYS A 47 6.91 16.92 -2.43
C LYS A 47 7.01 17.86 -3.64
N ILE A 48 6.38 17.48 -4.75
CA ILE A 48 6.34 18.31 -5.96
C ILE A 48 5.60 19.62 -5.67
N ALA A 49 4.45 19.57 -5.00
CA ALA A 49 3.69 20.78 -4.66
C ALA A 49 4.51 21.76 -3.82
N ARG A 50 5.20 21.27 -2.77
CA ARG A 50 6.10 22.11 -1.96
C ARG A 50 7.19 22.77 -2.80
N GLN A 51 7.82 22.02 -3.71
CA GLN A 51 8.88 22.55 -4.55
C GLN A 51 8.37 23.60 -5.54
N LEU A 52 7.21 23.38 -6.15
CA LEU A 52 6.61 24.33 -7.08
C LEU A 52 6.21 25.63 -6.37
N LEU A 53 5.59 25.52 -5.19
CA LEU A 53 5.23 26.68 -4.37
C LEU A 53 6.46 27.48 -3.91
N ALA A 54 7.52 26.78 -3.48
CA ALA A 54 8.78 27.43 -3.11
C ALA A 54 9.44 28.19 -4.28
N ASN A 55 9.18 27.74 -5.51
CA ASN A 55 9.63 28.40 -6.73
C ASN A 55 8.65 29.50 -7.23
N GLY A 56 7.63 29.85 -6.45
CA GLY A 56 6.66 30.89 -6.80
C GLY A 56 5.68 30.51 -7.91
N VAL A 57 5.52 29.21 -8.19
CA VAL A 57 4.55 28.73 -9.19
C VAL A 57 3.14 28.98 -8.68
N ASP A 58 2.27 29.46 -9.58
CA ASP A 58 0.89 29.76 -9.25
C ASP A 58 0.14 28.54 -8.70
N ARG A 59 -0.68 28.79 -7.68
CA ARG A 59 -1.42 27.76 -6.96
C ARG A 59 -2.31 26.91 -7.86
N ALA A 60 -2.97 27.51 -8.86
CA ALA A 60 -3.82 26.77 -9.78
C ALA A 60 -3.01 25.79 -10.64
N ILE A 61 -1.79 26.17 -11.02
CA ILE A 61 -0.85 25.31 -11.75
C ILE A 61 -0.35 24.17 -10.85
N VAL A 62 -0.03 24.46 -9.59
CA VAL A 62 0.38 23.43 -8.61
C VAL A 62 -0.73 22.41 -8.40
N LYS A 63 -1.97 22.88 -8.23
CA LYS A 63 -3.16 22.02 -8.09
C LYS A 63 -3.33 21.10 -9.30
N MET A 64 -3.27 21.65 -10.50
CA MET A 64 -3.40 20.87 -11.74
C MET A 64 -2.26 19.86 -11.91
N SER A 65 -1.04 20.23 -11.54
CA SER A 65 0.15 19.38 -11.73
C SER A 65 0.28 18.24 -10.71
N THR A 66 -0.30 18.41 -9.51
CA THR A 66 -0.11 17.47 -8.39
C THR A 66 -1.39 16.75 -7.97
N GLY A 67 -2.55 17.16 -8.49
CA GLY A 67 -3.84 16.58 -8.14
C GLY A 67 -4.29 16.83 -6.70
N LEU A 68 -3.54 17.63 -5.93
CA LEU A 68 -3.89 17.95 -4.54
C LEU A 68 -5.10 18.87 -4.46
N SER A 69 -5.91 18.72 -3.41
CA SER A 69 -7.02 19.63 -3.11
C SER A 69 -6.52 20.98 -2.57
N ASP A 70 -7.39 21.99 -2.57
CA ASP A 70 -7.06 23.29 -1.99
C ASP A 70 -6.73 23.19 -0.49
N ALA A 71 -7.43 22.33 0.24
CA ALA A 71 -7.15 22.10 1.66
C ALA A 71 -5.75 21.50 1.85
N GLU A 72 -5.37 20.52 1.03
CA GLU A 72 -4.04 19.92 1.08
C GLU A 72 -2.94 20.93 0.74
N ILE A 73 -3.14 21.74 -0.30
CA ILE A 73 -2.17 22.79 -0.68
C ILE A 73 -2.04 23.84 0.42
N ASN A 74 -3.14 24.25 1.07
CA ASN A 74 -3.10 25.18 2.22
C ASN A 74 -2.26 24.62 3.35
N ALA A 75 -2.45 23.34 3.70
CA ALA A 75 -1.69 22.67 4.74
C ALA A 75 -0.18 22.52 4.44
N LEU A 76 0.27 22.83 3.21
CA LEU A 76 1.70 22.88 2.86
C LEU A 76 2.31 24.28 3.03
N MET A 77 1.48 25.33 3.12
CA MET A 77 1.88 26.73 3.23
C MET A 77 1.95 27.22 4.68
N ASP A 78 1.30 26.51 5.60
CA ASP A 78 1.45 26.67 7.05
C ASP A 78 2.78 26.07 7.55
#